data_AF-A0A3C2CSB4-F1
#
_entry.id   AF-A0A3C2CSB4-F1
#
_cell.length_a   1.000
_cell.length_b   1.000
_cell.length_c   1.000
_cell.angle_alpha   90.00
_cell.angle_beta   90.00
_cell.angle_gamma   90.00
#
_symmetry.space_group_name_H-M   'P 1'
#
loop_
_entity.id
_entity.type
_entity.pdbx_description
1 polymer ?
#
loop_
_entity_poly.entity_id
_entity_poly.type
_entity_poly.pdbx_seq_one_letter_code
_entity_poly.pdbx_strand_id
1 'polypeptide(L)' 'TLPLGLVIGSEGKGMGRLIRDKCDFLLSLPMAGHVTSLNASVAAALLMYEVFRKRHPLGD' A
#
# COMPACT_ATOMS: atom_id res chain seq x y z
N THR A 1 11.19 14.89 4.83
CA THR A 1 10.25 13.94 4.16
C THR A 1 9.01 14.70 3.77
N LEU A 2 8.39 14.38 2.63
CA LEU A 2 7.12 15.00 2.22
C LEU A 2 5.92 14.22 2.81
N PRO A 3 4.76 14.88 3.02
CA PRO A 3 3.52 14.19 3.35
C PRO A 3 3.19 13.12 2.30
N LEU A 4 2.71 11.95 2.74
CA LEU A 4 2.34 10.84 1.87
C LEU A 4 0.95 10.36 2.25
N GLY A 5 0.02 10.39 1.30
CA GLY A 5 -1.29 9.77 1.44
C GLY A 5 -1.26 8.32 0.94
N LEU A 6 -1.74 7.38 1.76
CA LEU A 6 -1.90 5.99 1.37
C LEU A 6 -3.38 5.70 1.13
N VAL A 7 -3.71 5.20 -0.07
CA VAL A 7 -5.08 4.86 -0.45
C VAL A 7 -5.17 3.35 -0.67
N ILE A 8 -6.04 2.69 0.09
CA ILE A 8 -6.26 1.24 0.01
C ILE A 8 -7.68 0.99 -0.48
N GLY A 9 -7.82 0.10 -1.46
CA GLY A 9 -9.12 -0.30 -1.99
C GLY A 9 -9.92 -1.19 -1.04
N SER A 10 -11.20 -1.36 -1.32
CA SER A 10 -12.04 -2.33 -0.61
C SER A 10 -11.58 -3.77 -0.87
N GLU A 11 -11.75 -4.68 0.10
CA GLU A 11 -11.31 -6.08 -0.03
C GLU A 11 -11.94 -6.82 -1.22
N GLY A 12 -13.21 -6.54 -1.54
CA GLY A 12 -13.90 -7.21 -2.63
C GLY A 12 -13.67 -6.56 -3.99
N LYS A 13 -14.01 -5.27 -4.10
CA LYS A 13 -14.00 -4.55 -5.40
C LYS A 13 -12.67 -3.88 -5.71
N GLY A 14 -11.72 -3.91 -4.77
CA GLY A 14 -10.46 -3.18 -4.89
C GLY A 14 -10.67 -1.66 -4.89
N MET A 15 -9.77 -0.97 -5.57
CA MET A 15 -9.79 0.48 -5.73
C MET A 15 -10.64 0.88 -6.94
N GLY A 16 -11.55 1.83 -6.75
CA GLY A 16 -12.37 2.36 -7.84
C GLY A 16 -11.51 3.10 -8.88
N ARG A 17 -11.88 3.00 -10.16
CA ARG A 17 -11.13 3.58 -11.29
C ARG A 17 -10.81 5.08 -11.10
N LEU A 18 -11.81 5.89 -10.73
CA LEU A 18 -11.61 7.32 -10.52
C LEU A 18 -10.63 7.66 -9.39
N ILE A 19 -10.55 6.81 -8.36
CA ILE A 19 -9.57 6.98 -7.27
C ILE A 19 -8.19 6.59 -7.77
N ARG A 20 -8.09 5.46 -8.48
CA ARG A 20 -6.86 4.99 -9.11
C ARG A 20 -6.25 6.04 -10.04
N ASP A 21 -7.08 6.69 -10.85
CA ASP A 21 -6.64 7.71 -11.82
C ASP A 21 -6.21 9.03 -11.16
N LYS A 22 -6.61 9.26 -9.89
CA LYS A 22 -6.20 10.43 -9.09
C LYS A 22 -4.96 10.20 -8.24
N CYS A 23 -4.52 8.96 -8.07
CA CYS A 23 -3.30 8.65 -7.33
C CYS A 23 -2.08 9.01 -8.17
N ASP A 24 -1.09 9.68 -7.56
CA ASP A 24 0.17 10.01 -8.23
C ASP A 24 0.95 8.75 -8.63
N PHE A 25 0.86 7.72 -7.79
CA PHE A 25 1.56 6.45 -7.98
C PHE A 25 0.64 5.28 -7.67
N LEU A 26 0.88 4.17 -8.37
CA LEU A 26 0.23 2.89 -8.10
C LEU A 26 1.28 1.87 -7.66
N LEU A 27 1.00 1.21 -6.55
CA LEU A 27 1.86 0.19 -5.97
C LEU A 27 1.09 -1.14 -5.88
N SER A 28 1.82 -2.24 -6.02
CA SER A 28 1.30 -3.59 -5.86
C SER A 28 2.28 -4.39 -5.00
N LEU A 29 1.75 -5.15 -4.05
CA LEU A 29 2.55 -6.12 -3.29
C LEU A 29 2.67 -7.39 -4.14
N PRO A 30 3.89 -7.84 -4.47
CA PRO A 30 4.08 -9.08 -5.21
C PRO A 30 3.47 -10.25 -4.42
N MET A 31 2.60 -11.01 -5.09
CA MET A 31 1.99 -12.22 -4.53
C MET A 31 2.71 -13.46 -5.06
N ALA A 32 2.90 -14.45 -4.19
CA ALA A 32 3.43 -15.75 -4.56
C ALA A 32 2.39 -16.85 -4.28
N GLY A 33 2.35 -17.86 -5.14
CA GLY A 33 1.42 -18.99 -5.02
C GLY A 33 0.03 -18.69 -5.61
N HIS A 34 -0.99 -19.29 -5.01
CA HIS A 34 -2.35 -19.33 -5.57
C HIS A 34 -3.26 -18.18 -5.12
N VAL A 35 -2.82 -17.37 -4.15
CA VAL A 35 -3.60 -16.23 -3.64
C VAL A 35 -3.34 -14.99 -4.47
N THR A 36 -4.40 -14.27 -4.82
CA THR A 36 -4.34 -13.12 -5.73
C THR A 36 -4.13 -11.79 -5.01
N SER A 37 -4.32 -11.75 -3.70
CA SER A 37 -4.13 -10.55 -2.87
C SER A 37 -4.01 -10.89 -1.38
N LEU A 38 -3.55 -9.93 -0.59
CA LEU A 38 -3.63 -9.94 0.87
C LEU A 38 -4.94 -9.28 1.33
N ASN A 39 -5.31 -9.55 2.57
CA ASN A 39 -6.32 -8.76 3.29
C ASN A 39 -5.97 -7.26 3.26
N ALA A 40 -6.98 -6.38 3.11
CA ALA A 40 -6.73 -4.94 2.94
C ALA A 40 -6.02 -4.32 4.16
N SER A 41 -6.37 -4.75 5.38
CA SER A 41 -5.72 -4.27 6.60
C SER A 41 -4.26 -4.71 6.69
N VAL A 42 -3.95 -5.94 6.26
CA VAL A 42 -2.58 -6.48 6.24
C VAL A 42 -1.73 -5.73 5.20
N ALA A 43 -2.27 -5.51 3.99
CA ALA A 43 -1.59 -4.72 2.97
C ALA A 43 -1.30 -3.28 3.45
N ALA A 44 -2.28 -2.64 4.11
CA ALA A 44 -2.11 -1.32 4.70
C ALA A 44 -1.01 -1.30 5.76
N ALA A 45 -1.02 -2.26 6.69
CA ALA A 45 -0.04 -2.35 7.76
C ALA A 45 1.40 -2.48 7.22
N LEU A 46 1.62 -3.36 6.23
CA LEU A 46 2.93 -3.55 5.61
C LEU A 46 3.43 -2.27 4.93
N LEU A 47 2.58 -1.59 4.16
CA LEU A 47 2.95 -0.35 3.47
C LEU A 47 3.23 0.79 4.45
N MET A 48 2.40 0.94 5.50
CA MET A 48 2.65 1.93 6.55
C MET A 48 3.95 1.65 7.30
N TYR A 49 4.26 0.39 7.59
CA TYR A 49 5.52 0.03 8.23
C TYR A 49 6.72 0.31 7.34
N GLU A 50 6.64 0.05 6.04
CA GLU A 50 7.73 0.38 5.10
C GLU A 50 7.97 1.89 5.04
N VAL A 51 6.91 2.70 5.01
CA VAL A 51 7.01 4.16 5.09
C VAL A 51 7.67 4.58 6.40
N PHE A 52 7.28 3.98 7.52
CA PHE A 52 7.91 4.25 8.82
C PHE A 52 9.40 3.89 8.80
N ARG A 53 9.76 2.68 8.38
CA ARG A 53 11.16 2.20 8.29
C ARG A 53 12.04 3.09 7.42
N LYS A 54 11.52 3.56 6.29
CA LYS A 54 12.24 4.50 5.40
C LYS A 54 12.42 5.89 6.00
N ARG A 55 11.50 6.32 6.85
CA ARG A 55 11.58 7.60 7.58
C ARG A 55 12.45 7.52 8.84
N HIS A 56 12.59 6.31 9.40
CA HIS A 56 13.34 6.04 10.63
C HIS A 56 14.33 4.88 10.39
N PRO A 57 15.39 5.09 9.60
CA PRO A 57 16.43 4.08 9.44
C PRO A 57 17.06 3.74 10.80
N LEU A 58 17.34 2.46 11.03
CA LEU A 58 18.01 2.01 12.25
C LEU A 58 19.51 2.33 12.16
N GLY A 59 19.99 3.15 13.09
CA GLY A 59 21.40 3.52 13.25
C GLY A 59 21.75 4.86 12.61
N ASP A 60 22.23 5.79 13.44
CA ASP A 60 23.28 6.75 13.08
C ASP A 60 24.65 6.13 13.42
#